data_AF-A0A948SQ93-F1
#
_entry.id   AF-A0A948SQ93-F1
#
_cell.length_a   1.000
_cell.length_b   1.000
_cell.length_c   1.000
_cell.angle_alpha   90.00
_cell.angle_beta   90.00
_cell.angle_gamma   90.00
#
_symmetry.space_group_name_H-M   'P 1'
#
loop_
_entity.id
_entity.type
_entity.pdbx_description
1 polymer ?
#
loop_
_entity_poly.entity_id
_entity_poly.type
_entity_poly.pdbx_seq_one_letter_code
_entity_poly.pdbx_strand_id
1 'polypeptide(L)'
;MGGFQRNTAEGTTNRDWWPNHLDLSPLKLNSEKVDPMGRGFDYAKEFDSLDIAALRADLRALMTKSQPWWPADYGHYGPLFIRMAWHSAGTYRISDGRGGGGT
;
A
#
# COMPACT_ATOMS: atom_id res chain seq x y z
N MET A 1 2.85 11.54 -0.41
CA MET A 1 4.24 11.06 -0.49
C MET A 1 4.21 9.66 -1.12
N GLY A 2 4.35 9.58 -2.44
CA GLY A 2 4.43 8.30 -3.17
C GLY A 2 5.89 7.99 -3.45
N GLY A 3 6.35 6.80 -3.07
CA GLY A 3 7.73 6.37 -3.24
C GLY A 3 8.08 6.22 -4.71
N PHE A 4 8.82 7.19 -5.25
CA PHE A 4 9.53 7.00 -6.50
C PHE A 4 10.63 5.97 -6.26
N GLN A 5 10.59 4.87 -7.01
CA GLN A 5 11.73 3.96 -7.08
C GLN A 5 12.96 4.75 -7.56
N ARG A 6 13.92 4.99 -6.67
CA ARG A 6 15.24 5.49 -7.05
C ARG A 6 15.93 4.36 -7.82
N ASN A 7 15.99 4.49 -9.14
CA ASN A 7 16.94 3.73 -9.93
C ASN A 7 18.35 4.03 -9.38
N THR A 8 19.15 3.00 -9.18
CA THR A 8 20.51 3.01 -8.60
C THR A 8 21.57 3.71 -9.46
N ALA A 9 21.16 4.63 -10.35
CA ALA A 9 22.06 5.51 -11.06
C ALA A 9 22.01 6.89 -10.40
N GLU A 10 22.93 7.15 -9.47
CA GLU A 10 23.20 8.50 -8.94
C GLU A 10 23.87 9.36 -10.04
N GLY A 11 23.16 9.63 -11.13
CA GLY A 11 23.66 10.39 -12.26
C GLY A 11 22.58 11.21 -12.95
N THR A 12 23.00 12.22 -13.71
CA THR A 12 22.10 13.09 -14.46
C THR A 12 21.27 12.29 -15.46
N THR A 13 19.96 12.49 -15.42
CA THR A 13 18.98 11.84 -16.28
C THR A 13 18.44 12.80 -17.35
N ASN A 14 17.69 12.28 -18.31
CA ASN A 14 17.02 13.12 -19.31
C ASN A 14 16.04 14.13 -18.69
N ARG A 15 15.47 13.84 -17.51
CA ARG A 15 14.62 14.80 -16.78
C ARG A 15 15.40 16.03 -16.31
N ASP A 16 16.67 15.86 -15.97
CA ASP A 16 17.49 16.96 -15.49
C ASP A 16 17.90 17.89 -16.64
N TRP A 17 18.18 17.32 -17.83
CA TRP A 17 18.48 18.09 -19.04
C TRP A 17 17.25 18.76 -19.67
N TRP A 18 16.10 18.08 -19.67
CA TRP A 18 14.86 18.57 -20.28
C TRP A 18 13.70 18.51 -19.27
N PRO A 19 13.63 19.41 -18.28
CA PRO A 19 12.68 19.30 -17.17
C PRO A 19 11.20 19.37 -17.59
N ASN A 20 10.90 20.01 -18.73
CA ASN A 20 9.53 20.19 -19.23
C ASN A 20 9.16 19.21 -20.36
N HIS A 21 9.96 18.17 -20.62
CA HIS A 21 9.59 17.16 -21.61
C HIS A 21 8.35 16.36 -21.15
N LEU A 22 7.59 15.84 -22.11
CA LEU A 22 6.42 15.00 -21.82
C LEU A 22 6.86 13.69 -21.14
N ASP A 23 6.38 13.45 -19.92
CA ASP A 23 6.65 12.23 -19.18
C ASP A 23 5.62 11.13 -19.50
N LEU A 24 6.09 10.05 -20.11
CA LEU A 24 5.28 8.85 -20.40
C LEU A 24 5.34 7.80 -19.29
N SER A 25 6.12 8.03 -18.23
CA SER A 25 6.30 7.07 -17.13
C SER A 25 5.01 6.66 -16.41
N PRO A 26 3.99 7.53 -16.26
CA PRO A 26 2.72 7.12 -15.65
C PRO A 26 2.01 5.99 -16.42
N LEU A 27 2.24 5.88 -17.74
CA LEU A 27 1.57 4.89 -18.59
C LEU A 27 2.13 3.46 -18.43
N LYS A 28 3.24 3.30 -17.71
CA LYS A 28 3.88 1.99 -17.45
C LYS A 28 3.82 1.58 -15.97
N LEU A 29 3.14 2.36 -15.12
CA LEU A 29 2.95 2.00 -13.71
C LEU A 29 2.18 0.67 -13.61
N ASN A 30 2.57 -0.16 -12.63
CA ASN A 30 1.94 -1.44 -12.33
C ASN A 30 1.86 -2.42 -13.52
N SER A 31 2.90 -2.42 -14.37
CA SER A 31 3.03 -3.43 -15.43
C SER A 31 3.08 -4.84 -14.86
N GLU A 32 2.51 -5.82 -15.56
CA GLU A 32 2.62 -7.25 -15.25
C GLU A 32 4.05 -7.76 -15.05
N LYS A 33 5.06 -7.05 -15.58
CA LYS A 33 6.48 -7.42 -15.44
C LYS A 33 7.02 -7.21 -14.02
N VAL A 34 6.37 -6.34 -13.23
CA VAL A 34 6.74 -6.08 -11.84
C VAL A 34 5.80 -6.76 -10.84
N ASP A 35 4.74 -7.40 -11.32
CA ASP A 35 3.78 -8.12 -10.47
C ASP A 35 4.30 -9.53 -10.15
N PRO A 36 4.60 -9.86 -8.88
CA PRO A 36 5.08 -11.18 -8.50
C PRO A 36 4.00 -12.27 -8.52
N MET A 37 2.71 -11.90 -8.60
CA MET A 37 1.58 -12.85 -8.51
C MET A 37 1.38 -13.63 -9.82
N GLY A 38 1.85 -13.08 -10.95
CA GLY A 38 1.75 -13.69 -12.27
C GLY A 38 0.35 -13.59 -12.90
N ARG A 39 0.29 -13.76 -14.23
CA ARG A 39 -0.92 -13.51 -15.03
C ARG A 39 -2.14 -14.39 -14.71
N GLY A 40 -1.92 -15.54 -14.06
CA GLY A 40 -2.99 -16.48 -13.74
C GLY A 40 -3.68 -16.21 -12.40
N PHE A 41 -3.21 -15.22 -11.63
CA PHE A 41 -3.73 -14.94 -10.30
C PHE A 41 -5.02 -14.12 -10.35
N ASP A 42 -6.03 -14.55 -9.61
CA ASP A 42 -7.32 -13.87 -9.49
C ASP A 42 -7.61 -13.56 -8.02
N TYR A 43 -7.34 -12.32 -7.61
CA TYR A 43 -7.52 -11.89 -6.22
C TYR A 43 -8.97 -12.01 -5.74
N ALA A 44 -9.97 -11.77 -6.61
CA ALA A 44 -11.37 -11.84 -6.22
C ALA A 44 -11.76 -13.28 -5.88
N LYS A 45 -11.36 -14.22 -6.74
CA LYS A 45 -11.57 -15.65 -6.48
C LYS A 45 -10.88 -16.13 -5.20
N GLU A 46 -9.63 -15.74 -4.98
CA GLU A 46 -8.90 -16.13 -3.77
C GLU A 46 -9.51 -15.51 -2.50
N PHE A 47 -9.93 -14.24 -2.56
CA PHE A 47 -10.59 -13.56 -1.45
C PHE A 47 -11.93 -14.21 -1.10
N ASP A 48 -12.73 -14.61 -2.09
CA ASP A 48 -14.00 -15.28 -1.87
C ASP A 48 -13.85 -16.65 -1.17
N SER A 49 -12.67 -17.27 -1.28
CA SER A 49 -12.37 -18.54 -0.60
C SER A 49 -11.87 -18.39 0.84
N LEU A 50 -11.64 -17.15 1.29
CA LEU A 50 -11.02 -16.85 2.58
C LEU A 50 -11.98 -17.05 3.76
N ASP A 51 -11.49 -17.68 4.83
CA ASP A 51 -12.23 -17.75 6.10
C ASP A 51 -12.16 -16.40 6.84
N ILE A 52 -13.19 -15.57 6.60
CA ILE A 52 -13.32 -14.26 7.22
C ILE A 52 -13.52 -14.34 8.74
N ALA A 53 -14.10 -15.43 9.26
CA ALA A 53 -14.31 -15.58 10.69
C ALA A 53 -12.98 -15.85 11.41
N ALA A 54 -12.16 -16.75 10.86
CA ALA A 54 -10.81 -17.01 11.35
C ALA A 54 -9.94 -15.76 11.29
N LEU A 55 -9.93 -15.05 10.15
CA LEU A 55 -9.16 -13.81 10.00
C LEU A 55 -9.51 -12.76 11.06
N ARG A 56 -10.81 -12.56 11.33
CA ARG A 56 -11.25 -11.61 12.36
C ARG A 56 -10.84 -12.05 13.76
N ALA A 57 -10.85 -13.34 14.04
CA ALA A 57 -10.39 -13.89 15.32
C ALA A 57 -8.89 -13.63 15.52
N ASP A 58 -8.09 -13.91 14.49
CA ASP A 58 -6.64 -13.68 14.50
C ASP A 58 -6.29 -12.20 14.69
N LEU A 59 -7.01 -11.30 14.03
CA LEU A 59 -6.83 -9.85 14.21
C LEU A 59 -7.16 -9.41 15.65
N ARG A 60 -8.21 -9.95 16.26
CA ARG A 60 -8.54 -9.66 17.67
C ARG A 60 -7.46 -10.15 18.62
N ALA A 61 -6.95 -11.35 18.41
CA ALA A 61 -5.86 -11.90 19.20
C ALA A 61 -4.57 -11.07 19.04
N LEU A 62 -4.23 -10.66 17.81
CA LEU A 62 -3.06 -9.83 17.52
C LEU A 62 -3.12 -8.49 18.25
N MET A 63 -4.30 -7.85 18.30
CA MET A 63 -4.44 -6.55 18.93
C MET A 63 -4.02 -6.53 20.40
N THR A 64 -4.13 -7.65 21.12
CA THR A 64 -3.70 -7.76 22.53
C THR A 64 -2.35 -8.45 22.72
N LYS A 65 -1.69 -8.88 21.64
CA LYS A 65 -0.41 -9.58 21.68
C LYS A 65 0.75 -8.60 21.45
N SER A 66 1.08 -7.83 22.49
CA SER A 66 2.14 -6.81 22.47
C SER A 66 3.49 -7.38 22.02
N GLN A 67 4.20 -6.61 21.18
CA GLN A 67 5.53 -6.93 20.65
C GLN A 67 6.60 -6.06 21.32
N PRO A 68 7.78 -6.61 21.67
CA PRO A 68 8.80 -5.87 22.42
C PRO A 68 9.43 -4.73 21.62
N TRP A 69 9.49 -4.85 20.29
CA TRP A 69 10.04 -3.83 19.40
C TRP A 69 9.06 -2.68 19.14
N TRP A 70 7.78 -2.84 19.46
CA TRP A 70 6.77 -1.78 19.41
C TRP A 70 5.64 -2.07 20.41
N PRO A 71 5.84 -1.82 21.71
CA PRO A 71 4.87 -2.21 22.73
C PRO A 71 3.49 -1.60 22.52
N ALA A 72 2.44 -2.38 22.80
CA ALA A 72 1.06 -1.91 22.70
C ALA A 72 0.71 -0.95 23.84
N ASP A 73 0.29 0.27 23.50
CA ASP A 73 -0.28 1.21 24.46
C ASP A 73 -1.48 0.57 25.17
N TYR A 74 -1.51 0.64 26.50
CA TYR A 74 -2.55 0.04 27.32
C TYR A 74 -2.75 -1.48 27.09
N GLY A 75 -1.74 -2.16 26.53
CA GLY A 75 -1.82 -3.57 26.18
C GLY A 75 -2.70 -3.88 24.96
N HIS A 76 -3.09 -2.87 24.16
CA HIS A 76 -3.98 -3.08 23.01
C HIS A 76 -3.66 -2.16 21.81
N TYR A 77 -3.34 -2.72 20.64
CA TYR A 77 -3.08 -1.97 19.38
C TYR A 77 -4.33 -1.38 18.72
N GLY A 78 -5.48 -1.39 19.38
CA GLY A 78 -6.76 -1.04 18.78
C GLY A 78 -6.78 0.41 18.29
N PRO A 79 -6.45 1.39 19.14
CA PRO A 79 -6.34 2.79 18.73
C PRO A 79 -5.34 3.01 17.59
N LEU A 80 -4.21 2.28 17.60
CA LEU A 80 -3.21 2.34 16.54
C LEU A 80 -3.77 1.85 15.20
N PHE A 81 -4.45 0.70 15.18
CA PHE A 81 -5.02 0.13 13.96
C PHE A 81 -6.18 0.97 13.40
N ILE A 82 -7.00 1.57 14.28
CA ILE A 82 -8.02 2.55 13.86
C ILE A 82 -7.37 3.73 13.16
N ARG A 83 -6.34 4.32 13.76
CA ARG A 83 -5.61 5.45 13.17
C ARG A 83 -4.97 5.05 11.83
N MET A 84 -4.36 3.88 11.75
CA MET A 84 -3.77 3.37 10.51
C MET A 84 -4.82 3.25 9.39
N ALA A 85 -5.97 2.65 9.67
CA ALA A 85 -7.07 2.53 8.70
C ALA A 85 -7.60 3.91 8.27
N TRP A 86 -7.77 4.83 9.22
CA TRP A 86 -8.15 6.22 8.95
C TRP A 86 -7.14 6.92 8.01
N HIS A 87 -5.84 6.83 8.31
CA HIS A 87 -4.81 7.46 7.49
C HIS A 87 -4.67 6.83 6.10
N SER A 88 -4.92 5.52 5.97
CA SER A 88 -4.98 4.83 4.67
C SER A 88 -6.09 5.43 3.79
N ALA A 89 -7.32 5.53 4.32
CA ALA A 89 -8.46 6.09 3.61
C ALA A 89 -8.37 7.62 3.42
N GLY A 90 -7.77 8.34 4.37
CA GLY A 90 -7.80 9.80 4.48
C GLY A 90 -7.01 10.58 3.43
N THR A 91 -6.31 9.90 2.50
CA THR A 91 -5.59 10.56 1.40
C THR A 91 -6.47 10.81 0.16
N TYR A 92 -7.71 10.32 0.16
CA TYR A 92 -8.65 10.47 -0.94
C TYR A 92 -9.01 11.93 -1.22
N ARG A 93 -9.09 12.29 -2.51
CA ARG A 93 -9.48 13.62 -2.98
C ARG A 93 -10.57 13.53 -4.05
N ILE A 94 -11.63 14.31 -3.88
CA ILE A 94 -12.79 14.30 -4.79
C ILE A 94 -12.50 14.87 -6.19
N SER A 95 -11.46 15.72 -6.33
CA SER A 95 -11.22 16.46 -7.57
C SER A 95 -10.64 15.62 -8.70
N ASP A 96 -9.85 14.60 -8.36
CA ASP A 96 -9.22 13.70 -9.33
C ASP A 96 -9.35 12.22 -8.97
N GLY A 97 -10.10 11.90 -7.90
CA GLY A 97 -10.35 10.54 -7.43
C GLY A 97 -9.11 9.79 -6.93
N ARG A 98 -7.96 10.45 -6.79
CA ARG A 98 -6.71 9.80 -6.37
C ARG A 98 -6.58 9.72 -4.85
N GLY A 99 -5.77 8.77 -4.40
CA GLY A 99 -5.58 8.47 -2.98
C GLY A 99 -6.74 7.65 -2.43
N GLY A 100 -6.68 7.32 -1.14
CA GLY A 100 -7.59 6.40 -0.49
C GLY A 100 -6.97 5.01 -0.28
N GLY A 101 -7.71 4.13 0.39
CA GLY A 101 -7.19 2.83 0.83
C GLY A 101 -7.16 1.72 -0.24
N GLY A 102 -7.51 2.04 -1.49
CA GLY A 102 -7.64 1.04 -2.57
C GLY A 102 -7.08 1.50 -3.91
N THR A 103 -6.25 2.55 -3.93
CA THR A 103 -5.66 3.14 -5.14
C THR A 103 -4.17 2.87 -5.26
#